data_AF-A0A925QL83-F1
#
_entry.id   AF-A0A925QL83-F1
#
_cell.length_a   1.000
_cell.length_b   1.000
_cell.length_c   1.000
_cell.angle_alpha   90.00
_cell.angle_beta   90.00
_cell.angle_gamma   90.00
#
_symmetry.space_group_name_H-M   'P 1'
#
loop_
_entity.id
_entity.type
_entity.pdbx_description
1 polymer ?
#
loop_
_entity_poly.entity_id
_entity_poly.type
_entity_poly.pdbx_seq_one_letter_code
_entity_poly.pdbx_strand_id
1 'polypeptide(L)' 'MNRKIALITGASRGLGRSAALKLAAHGTDLIVTWHSQSTEADAVV' A
#
# COMPACT_ATOMS: atom_id res chain seq x y z
N MET A 1 -16.41 -8.21 -15.00
CA MET A 1 -15.58 -8.70 -13.88
C MET A 1 -15.30 -7.51 -12.96
N ASN A 2 -15.55 -7.62 -11.66
CA ASN A 2 -15.30 -6.53 -10.71
C ASN A 2 -13.87 -6.66 -10.15
N ARG A 3 -12.95 -5.81 -10.59
CA ARG A 3 -11.55 -5.81 -10.14
C ARG A 3 -11.49 -5.08 -8.79
N LYS A 4 -11.14 -5.80 -7.72
CA LYS A 4 -11.07 -5.22 -6.38
C LYS A 4 -9.77 -4.44 -6.24
N ILE A 5 -9.86 -3.20 -5.75
CA ILE A 5 -8.72 -2.33 -5.43
C ILE A 5 -8.72 -2.13 -3.91
N ALA A 6 -7.56 -2.25 -3.26
CA ALA A 6 -7.43 -1.97 -1.83
C ALA A 6 -6.87 -0.56 -1.59
N LEU A 7 -7.58 0.23 -0.79
CA LEU A 7 -7.12 1.54 -0.30
C LEU A 7 -6.48 1.36 1.08
N ILE A 8 -5.20 1.69 1.20
CA ILE A 8 -4.43 1.53 2.45
C ILE A 8 -3.90 2.89 2.89
N THR A 9 -4.30 3.33 4.08
CA THR A 9 -3.78 4.55 4.71
C THR A 9 -2.61 4.23 5.64
N GLY A 10 -1.71 5.20 5.86
CA GLY A 10 -0.52 5.00 6.69
C GLY A 10 0.45 3.97 6.11
N ALA A 11 0.49 3.84 4.78
CA ALA A 11 1.25 2.80 4.10
C ALA A 11 2.77 2.98 4.16
N SER A 12 3.26 4.15 4.60
CA SER A 12 4.70 4.43 4.68
C SER A 12 5.44 3.59 5.74
N ARG A 13 4.74 3.03 6.74
CA ARG A 13 5.40 2.29 7.84
C ARG A 13 4.51 1.27 8.54
N GLY A 14 5.13 0.47 9.41
CA GLY A 14 4.44 -0.45 10.32
C GLY A 14 3.51 -1.43 9.61
N LEU A 15 2.30 -1.57 10.13
CA LEU A 15 1.29 -2.51 9.61
C LEU A 15 0.80 -2.14 8.21
N GLY A 16 0.64 -0.84 7.92
CA GLY A 16 0.19 -0.36 6.61
C GLY A 16 1.16 -0.77 5.50
N ARG A 17 2.46 -0.56 5.71
CA ARG A 17 3.52 -1.00 4.78
C ARG A 17 3.51 -2.51 4.56
N SER A 18 3.47 -3.28 5.64
CA SER A 18 3.48 -4.74 5.57
C SER A 18 2.27 -5.29 4.81
N ALA A 19 1.08 -4.74 5.06
CA ALA A 19 -0.14 -5.12 4.37
C ALA A 19 -0.09 -4.78 2.87
N ALA A 20 0.38 -3.58 2.52
CA ALA A 20 0.51 -3.14 1.13
C ALA A 20 1.46 -4.06 0.34
N LEU A 21 2.66 -4.31 0.86
CA LEU A 21 3.64 -5.20 0.21
C LEU A 21 3.09 -6.62 0.03
N LYS A 22 2.38 -7.15 1.02
CA LYS A 22 1.81 -8.50 0.93
C LYS A 22 0.68 -8.58 -0.10
N LEU A 23 -0.21 -7.59 -0.14
CA LEU A 23 -1.29 -7.55 -1.12
C LEU A 23 -0.77 -7.32 -2.55
N ALA A 24 0.25 -6.49 -2.72
CA ALA A 24 0.94 -6.30 -3.99
C ALA A 24 1.59 -7.60 -4.48
N ALA A 25 2.26 -8.35 -3.60
CA ALA A 25 2.82 -9.66 -3.92
C ALA A 25 1.77 -10.70 -4.35
N HIS A 26 0.50 -10.52 -3.94
CA HIS A 26 -0.63 -11.33 -4.39
C HIS A 26 -1.32 -10.79 -5.67
N GLY A 27 -0.78 -9.74 -6.30
CA GLY A 27 -1.33 -9.16 -7.53
C GLY A 27 -2.58 -8.30 -7.32
N THR A 28 -2.78 -7.77 -6.10
CA THR A 28 -3.89 -6.85 -5.81
C THR A 28 -3.52 -5.44 -6.25
N ASP A 29 -4.41 -4.76 -6.97
CA ASP A 29 -4.26 -3.34 -7.29
C ASP A 29 -4.43 -2.51 -6.00
N LEU A 30 -3.52 -1.57 -5.75
CA LEU A 30 -3.49 -0.78 -4.51
C LEU A 30 -3.56 0.72 -4.77
N ILE A 31 -4.24 1.42 -3.86
CA ILE A 31 -4.07 2.86 -3.66
C ILE A 31 -3.52 3.04 -2.24
N VAL A 32 -2.39 3.73 -2.11
CA VAL A 32 -1.75 3.94 -0.81
C VAL A 32 -1.70 5.41 -0.46
N THR A 33 -1.90 5.75 0.82
CA THR A 33 -1.77 7.12 1.32
C THR A 33 -0.90 7.17 2.57
N TRP A 34 -0.28 8.32 2.78
CA TRP A 34 0.56 8.62 3.93
C TRP A 34 0.39 10.09 4.32
N HIS A 35 0.75 10.42 5.56
CA HIS A 35 0.71 11.80 6.06
C HIS A 35 2.12 12.44 6.09
N SER A 36 3.15 11.65 6.39
CA SER A 36 4.57 12.03 6.37
C SER A 36 5.40 10.84 5.91
N GLN A 37 6.68 11.05 5.58
CA GLN A 37 7.60 10.01 5.04
C GLN A 37 7.24 9.56 3.61
N SER A 38 7.37 10.47 2.64
CA SER A 38 7.09 10.15 1.22
C SER A 38 8.08 9.14 0.64
N THR A 39 9.36 9.25 0.99
CA THR A 39 10.40 8.32 0.51
C THR A 39 10.10 6.88 0.91
N GLU A 40 9.63 6.66 2.13
CA GLU A 40 9.26 5.36 2.64
C GLU A 40 7.95 4.85 2.04
N ALA A 41 7.04 5.75 1.64
CA ALA A 41 5.83 5.40 0.89
C ALA A 41 6.16 4.98 -0.54
N ASP A 42 7.11 5.67 -1.21
CA ASP A 42 7.55 5.33 -2.56
C ASP A 42 8.20 3.93 -2.61
N ALA A 43 8.87 3.51 -1.54
CA ALA A 43 9.43 2.16 -1.43
C ALA A 43 8.39 1.03 -1.34
N VAL A 44 7.10 1.33 -1.34
CA VAL A 44 5.99 0.37 -1.30
C VAL A 44 5.39 0.12 -2.70
N VAL A 45 5.66 1.00 -3.67
CA VAL A 45 5.09 0.96 -5.02
C VAL A 45 6.14 0.65 -6.10
#